data_AF-A0A9W7AP07-F1
#
_entry.id   AF-A0A9W7AP07-F1
#
_cell.length_a   1.000
_cell.length_b   1.000
_cell.length_c   1.000
_cell.angle_alpha   90.00
_cell.angle_beta   90.00
_cell.angle_gamma   90.00
#
_symmetry.space_group_name_H-M   'P 1'
#
loop_
_entity.id
_entity.type
_entity.pdbx_description
1 polymer ?
#
loop_
_entity_poly.entity_id
_entity_poly.type
_entity_poly.pdbx_seq_one_letter_code
_entity_poly.pdbx_strand_id
1 'polypeptide(L)'
;LIWAGDAVYGDSLSFKNFPFKKPHRIPATKPKMESYYNLLLNSKHYPIPNAYHIGTIDDHDSGRNNAGSNWSGRFWAGSLFKSFLHESNVLAGTADPQTVSTRFPEPPEASGGREGVYDVTVFDMEDGAHYPEDQSEPLPTFPTLPQTVSNRTIAVFNLDCRTFKTEWYSGFDFAGTKGLSGDFLGPAQWSWFTSQLRQSTASVNVVVNGLQVLPLNRVPNGNLAEDWSKFPLARSRLLSALLSSPSPSLLVSGDVHMGQVMSNTCTNPPLNLTRSLREVTTS
;
A
#
# COMPACT_ATOMS: atom_id res chain seq x y z
N LEU A 1 1.10 11.44 7.97
CA LEU A 1 2.11 10.39 7.78
C LEU A 1 1.64 9.47 6.68
N ILE A 2 2.49 9.21 5.68
CA ILE A 2 2.25 8.20 4.65
C ILE A 2 3.24 7.06 4.88
N TRP A 3 2.76 5.81 4.95
CA TRP A 3 3.62 4.61 4.92
C TRP A 3 3.20 3.68 3.78
N ALA A 4 4.13 2.87 3.31
CA ALA A 4 3.96 2.04 2.13
C ALA A 4 4.31 0.57 2.40
N GLY A 5 3.90 0.05 3.56
CA GLY A 5 4.16 -1.31 4.01
C GLY A 5 5.19 -1.40 5.14
N ASP A 6 5.33 -2.60 5.70
CA ASP A 6 6.26 -2.93 6.80
C ASP A 6 6.16 -2.02 8.03
N ALA A 7 4.96 -1.49 8.29
CA ALA A 7 4.68 -0.74 9.51
C ALA A 7 4.78 -1.63 10.76
N VAL A 8 4.54 -2.93 10.60
CA VAL A 8 4.51 -3.95 11.66
C VAL A 8 5.16 -5.24 11.15
N TYR A 9 6.10 -5.80 11.92
CA TYR A 9 6.53 -7.19 11.72
C TYR A 9 5.71 -8.13 12.58
N GLY A 10 4.61 -8.63 12.03
CA GLY A 10 3.79 -9.67 12.65
C GLY A 10 4.38 -11.08 12.49
N ASP A 11 5.68 -11.22 12.25
CA ASP A 11 6.37 -12.50 12.18
C ASP A 11 7.71 -12.46 12.94
N SER A 12 8.39 -13.60 13.06
CA SER A 12 9.66 -13.69 13.77
C SER A 12 10.63 -14.61 13.04
N LEU A 13 11.91 -14.21 13.01
CA LEU A 13 12.97 -15.08 12.51
C LEU A 13 13.15 -16.28 13.44
N SER A 14 13.12 -17.47 12.83
CA SER A 14 13.39 -18.73 13.52
C SER A 14 14.67 -19.34 12.99
N PHE A 15 15.61 -19.57 13.91
CA PHE A 15 16.86 -20.26 13.66
C PHE A 15 16.74 -21.67 14.28
N LYS A 16 16.62 -22.70 13.44
CA LYS A 16 16.80 -24.09 13.91
C LYS A 16 18.25 -24.47 13.73
N ASN A 17 18.84 -25.09 14.76
CA ASN A 17 20.24 -25.51 14.77
C ASN A 17 20.57 -26.46 13.60
N PHE A 18 21.70 -26.18 12.94
CA PHE A 18 22.66 -26.97 12.14
C PHE A 18 22.22 -28.35 11.54
N PRO A 19 22.62 -28.72 10.29
CA PRO A 19 23.77 -28.20 9.54
C PRO A 19 23.50 -27.16 8.45
N PHE A 20 22.37 -27.18 7.74
CA PHE A 20 22.17 -26.26 6.59
C PHE A 20 20.71 -25.92 6.33
N LYS A 21 20.02 -25.27 7.28
CA LYS A 21 18.67 -24.72 7.01
C LYS A 21 18.72 -23.21 7.02
N LYS A 22 18.24 -22.59 5.93
CA LYS A 22 18.11 -21.15 5.80
C LYS A 22 17.20 -20.61 6.91
N PRO A 23 17.46 -19.40 7.45
CA PRO A 23 16.52 -18.74 8.33
C PRO A 23 15.15 -18.67 7.66
N HIS A 24 14.09 -18.93 8.42
CA HIS A 24 12.71 -18.81 7.96
C HIS A 24 11.93 -17.99 8.97
N ARG A 25 10.95 -17.22 8.48
CA ARG A 25 10.03 -16.47 9.32
C ARG A 25 8.85 -17.35 9.72
N ILE A 26 8.45 -17.24 10.99
CA ILE A 26 7.26 -17.90 11.53
C ILE A 26 6.23 -16.81 11.82
N PRO A 27 4.98 -16.95 11.34
CA PRO A 27 3.90 -16.04 11.66
C PRO A 27 3.72 -15.85 13.17
N ALA A 28 3.49 -14.63 13.62
CA ALA A 28 3.08 -14.40 14.99
C ALA A 28 1.67 -14.95 15.22
N THR A 29 1.40 -15.38 16.45
CA THR A 29 0.05 -15.69 16.87
C THR A 29 -0.68 -14.39 17.23
N LYS A 30 -2.01 -14.38 17.12
CA LYS A 30 -2.85 -13.25 17.53
C LYS A 30 -2.52 -12.76 18.96
N PRO A 31 -2.42 -13.63 20.00
CA PRO A 31 -2.05 -13.18 21.35
C PRO A 31 -0.65 -12.57 21.45
N LYS A 32 0.30 -13.03 20.64
CA LYS A 32 1.66 -12.48 20.63
C LYS A 32 1.66 -11.05 20.06
N MET A 33 0.98 -10.82 18.94
CA MET A 33 0.83 -9.46 18.37
C MET A 33 0.10 -8.53 19.34
N GLU A 34 -1.01 -8.96 19.95
CA GLU A 34 -1.72 -8.21 21.00
C GLU A 34 -0.78 -7.80 22.14
N SER A 35 0.06 -8.73 22.61
CA SER A 35 1.00 -8.42 23.69
C SER A 35 2.01 -7.32 23.31
N TYR A 36 2.45 -7.26 22.05
CA TYR A 36 3.37 -6.23 21.58
C TYR A 36 2.72 -4.86 21.44
N TYR A 37 1.48 -4.79 20.92
CA TYR A 37 0.75 -3.52 20.90
C TYR A 37 0.49 -2.98 22.31
N ASN A 38 0.12 -3.86 23.25
CA ASN A 38 -0.04 -3.47 24.65
C ASN A 38 1.27 -2.93 25.25
N LEU A 39 2.43 -3.52 24.93
CA LEU A 39 3.72 -2.99 25.37
C LEU A 39 4.02 -1.60 24.78
N LEU A 40 3.68 -1.37 23.52
CA LEU A 40 3.86 -0.07 22.86
C LEU A 40 2.97 1.02 23.46
N LEU A 41 1.67 0.74 23.68
CA LEU A 41 0.72 1.67 24.30
C LEU A 41 1.12 2.08 25.72
N ASN A 42 1.77 1.18 26.46
CA ASN A 42 2.25 1.45 27.82
C ASN A 42 3.69 2.01 27.86
N SER A 43 4.34 2.21 26.72
CA SER A 43 5.70 2.73 26.64
C SER A 43 5.71 4.25 26.74
N LYS A 44 6.48 4.79 27.70
CA LYS A 44 6.73 6.24 27.79
C LYS A 44 7.57 6.80 26.63
N HIS A 45 8.15 5.93 25.79
CA HIS A 45 9.05 6.27 24.71
C HIS A 45 8.43 6.14 23.32
N TYR A 46 7.13 5.85 23.23
CA TYR A 46 6.41 5.75 21.96
C TYR A 46 5.48 6.95 21.79
N PRO A 47 5.99 8.13 21.36
CA PRO A 47 5.15 9.25 21.02
C PRO A 47 4.53 8.98 19.65
N ILE A 48 3.20 8.97 19.59
CA ILE A 48 2.49 8.81 18.35
C ILE A 48 2.27 10.20 17.81
N PRO A 49 2.82 10.53 16.63
CA PRO A 49 2.66 11.85 16.07
C PRO A 49 1.16 12.11 15.89
N ASN A 50 0.65 13.23 16.41
CA ASN A 50 -0.68 13.72 16.05
C ASN A 50 -0.68 14.09 14.56
N ALA A 51 -0.97 13.13 13.70
CA ALA A 51 -0.91 13.28 12.25
C ALA A 51 -2.01 12.46 11.59
N TYR A 52 -2.45 12.92 10.42
CA TYR A 52 -3.33 12.11 9.58
C TYR A 52 -2.54 10.92 9.02
N HIS A 53 -2.98 9.69 9.28
CA HIS A 53 -2.28 8.47 8.86
C HIS A 53 -2.91 7.88 7.60
N ILE A 54 -2.06 7.63 6.60
CA ILE A 54 -2.40 7.00 5.32
C ILE A 54 -1.36 5.91 5.11
N GLY A 55 -1.80 4.71 4.73
CA GLY A 55 -0.83 3.75 4.24
C GLY A 55 -1.41 2.45 3.77
N THR A 56 -0.56 1.70 3.09
CA THR A 56 -0.89 0.40 2.51
C THR A 56 -0.37 -0.72 3.40
N ILE A 57 -1.10 -1.83 3.42
CA ILE A 57 -0.74 -3.03 4.19
C ILE A 57 0.15 -3.92 3.34
N ASP A 58 1.23 -4.38 3.94
CA ASP A 58 2.15 -5.36 3.39
C ASP A 58 2.00 -6.74 4.04
N ASP A 59 2.83 -7.71 3.64
CA ASP A 59 2.67 -9.09 4.09
C ASP A 59 3.22 -9.33 5.51
N HIS A 60 4.26 -8.61 5.90
CA HIS A 60 4.76 -8.57 7.27
C HIS A 60 3.73 -7.96 8.22
N ASP A 61 3.01 -6.93 7.77
CA ASP A 61 1.91 -6.29 8.52
C ASP A 61 0.77 -7.27 8.78
N SER A 62 0.51 -8.15 7.80
CA SER A 62 -0.47 -9.22 7.90
C SER A 62 0.01 -10.39 8.77
N GLY A 63 1.27 -10.37 9.21
CA GLY A 63 1.87 -11.36 10.09
C GLY A 63 2.44 -12.59 9.40
N ARG A 64 2.68 -12.54 8.09
CA ARG A 64 3.34 -13.62 7.36
C ARG A 64 4.04 -13.12 6.10
N ASN A 65 5.37 -13.20 6.12
CA ASN A 65 6.23 -13.00 4.94
C ASN A 65 5.71 -13.68 3.66
N ASN A 66 5.65 -12.94 2.56
CA ASN A 66 5.16 -13.33 1.22
C ASN A 66 3.69 -13.75 1.16
N ALA A 67 2.88 -13.44 2.20
CA ALA A 67 1.45 -13.76 2.21
C ALA A 67 0.68 -12.98 1.15
N GLY A 68 -0.45 -13.58 0.73
CA GLY A 68 -1.45 -12.94 -0.12
C GLY A 68 -2.85 -13.30 0.34
N SER A 69 -3.76 -13.49 -0.60
CA SER A 69 -5.16 -13.85 -0.32
C SER A 69 -5.34 -15.14 0.48
N ASN A 70 -4.39 -16.07 0.38
CA ASN A 70 -4.43 -17.37 1.04
C ASN A 70 -4.15 -17.33 2.56
N TRP A 71 -3.82 -16.16 3.13
CA TRP A 71 -3.53 -16.02 4.55
C TRP A 71 -4.70 -15.34 5.29
N SER A 72 -5.50 -16.12 5.99
CA SER A 72 -6.62 -15.60 6.80
C SER A 72 -6.17 -14.73 7.98
N GLY A 73 -4.90 -14.84 8.40
CA GLY A 73 -4.39 -14.06 9.52
C GLY A 73 -4.31 -12.57 9.29
N ARG A 74 -4.32 -12.13 8.02
CA ARG A 74 -4.38 -10.71 7.63
C ARG A 74 -5.56 -9.96 8.26
N PHE A 75 -6.70 -10.63 8.46
CA PHE A 75 -7.91 -10.01 8.98
C PHE A 75 -7.76 -9.64 10.45
N TRP A 76 -7.30 -10.58 11.27
CA TRP A 76 -7.08 -10.30 12.70
C TRP A 76 -5.86 -9.40 12.91
N ALA A 77 -4.80 -9.53 12.09
CA ALA A 77 -3.63 -8.67 12.17
C ALA A 77 -3.98 -7.20 11.85
N GLY A 78 -4.72 -6.97 10.76
CA GLY A 78 -5.23 -5.65 10.41
C GLY A 78 -6.17 -5.07 11.47
N SER A 79 -7.05 -5.88 12.04
CA SER A 79 -7.94 -5.47 13.14
C SER A 79 -7.18 -5.03 14.39
N LEU A 80 -6.10 -5.75 14.74
CA LEU A 80 -5.25 -5.37 15.88
C LEU A 80 -4.51 -4.07 15.61
N PHE A 81 -3.95 -3.89 14.40
CA PHE A 81 -3.22 -2.67 14.09
C PHE A 81 -4.15 -1.45 14.04
N LYS A 82 -5.36 -1.60 13.48
CA LYS A 82 -6.43 -0.58 13.53
C LYS A 82 -6.75 -0.17 14.96
N SER A 83 -6.95 -1.14 15.84
CA SER A 83 -7.27 -0.90 17.26
C SER A 83 -6.13 -0.19 17.97
N PHE A 84 -4.90 -0.63 17.71
CA PHE A 84 -3.69 0.02 18.22
C PHE A 84 -3.63 1.48 17.81
N LEU A 85 -3.77 1.82 16.52
CA LEU A 85 -3.74 3.22 16.03
C LEU A 85 -4.86 4.08 16.63
N HIS A 86 -6.04 3.50 16.86
CA HIS A 86 -7.13 4.21 17.50
C HIS A 86 -6.83 4.53 18.97
N GLU A 87 -6.44 3.53 19.77
CA GLU A 87 -6.11 3.70 21.19
C GLU A 87 -4.93 4.66 21.39
N SER A 88 -3.96 4.55 20.50
CA SER A 88 -2.83 5.44 20.35
C SER A 88 -3.21 6.93 20.23
N ASN A 89 -4.16 7.25 19.36
CA ASN A 89 -4.66 8.60 19.17
C ASN A 89 -5.43 9.10 20.40
N VAL A 90 -6.27 8.24 20.98
CA VAL A 90 -6.99 8.56 22.23
C VAL A 90 -6.00 8.93 23.35
N LEU A 91 -4.92 8.18 23.51
CA LEU A 91 -3.87 8.46 24.50
C LEU A 91 -3.08 9.74 24.20
N ALA A 92 -2.92 10.10 22.93
CA ALA A 92 -2.27 11.35 22.52
C ALA A 92 -3.15 12.60 22.74
N GLY A 93 -4.39 12.44 23.21
CA GLY A 93 -5.34 13.54 23.42
C GLY A 93 -5.94 14.06 22.11
N THR A 94 -5.84 13.29 21.02
CA THR A 94 -6.42 13.66 19.73
C THR A 94 -7.84 13.08 19.68
N ALA A 95 -8.82 13.94 19.98
CA ALA A 95 -10.23 13.56 20.07
C ALA A 95 -10.91 13.33 18.70
N ASP A 96 -10.15 13.26 17.60
CA ASP A 96 -10.69 13.01 16.27
C ASP A 96 -10.31 11.60 15.76
N PRO A 97 -11.22 10.61 15.90
CA PRO A 97 -11.06 9.26 15.36
C PRO A 97 -10.92 9.22 13.84
N GLN A 98 -11.26 10.29 13.11
CA GLN A 98 -11.18 10.36 11.64
C GLN A 98 -9.78 10.70 11.13
N THR A 99 -8.80 10.88 12.01
CA THR A 99 -7.40 11.14 11.64
C THR A 99 -6.65 9.92 11.07
N VAL A 100 -7.31 8.77 10.94
CA VAL A 100 -6.70 7.53 10.44
C VAL A 100 -7.49 7.02 9.23
N SER A 101 -7.02 7.36 8.03
CA SER A 101 -7.50 6.75 6.79
C SER A 101 -6.58 5.62 6.38
N THR A 102 -6.47 4.64 7.25
CA THR A 102 -5.87 3.34 6.91
C THR A 102 -7.01 2.34 6.91
N ARG A 103 -7.50 2.01 5.72
CA ARG A 103 -8.37 0.85 5.58
C ARG A 103 -7.52 -0.39 5.85
N PHE A 104 -8.11 -1.40 6.45
CA PHE A 104 -7.47 -2.69 6.71
C PHE A 104 -8.28 -3.80 6.06
N PRO A 105 -7.66 -4.95 5.72
CA PRO A 105 -8.41 -6.09 5.21
C PRO A 105 -9.43 -6.54 6.25
N GLU A 106 -10.71 -6.53 5.88
CA GLU A 106 -11.80 -7.07 6.68
C GLU A 106 -12.36 -8.32 5.98
N PRO A 107 -12.93 -9.28 6.74
CA PRO A 107 -13.63 -10.43 6.14
C PRO A 107 -14.74 -9.94 5.19
N PRO A 108 -15.00 -10.65 4.07
CA PRO A 108 -16.02 -10.23 3.09
C PRO A 108 -17.41 -9.99 3.70
N GLU A 109 -17.76 -10.71 4.77
CA GLU A 109 -19.02 -10.55 5.48
C GLU A 109 -19.11 -9.21 6.23
N ALA A 110 -17.98 -8.68 6.68
CA ALA A 110 -17.88 -7.41 7.39
C ALA A 110 -17.72 -6.22 6.41
N SER A 111 -17.13 -6.43 5.24
CA SER A 111 -16.87 -5.39 4.25
C SER A 111 -18.00 -5.17 3.23
N GLY A 112 -19.18 -5.76 3.45
CA GLY A 112 -20.29 -5.69 2.51
C GLY A 112 -19.97 -6.34 1.15
N GLY A 113 -19.10 -7.35 1.13
CA GLY A 113 -18.64 -8.03 -0.08
C GLY A 113 -17.53 -7.28 -0.84
N ARG A 114 -17.02 -6.17 -0.32
CA ARG A 114 -15.89 -5.47 -0.93
C ARG A 114 -14.60 -6.23 -0.64
N GLU A 115 -13.95 -6.71 -1.69
CA GLU A 115 -12.59 -7.24 -1.60
C GLU A 115 -11.56 -6.12 -1.80
N GLY A 116 -10.50 -6.16 -1.00
CA GLY A 116 -9.34 -5.26 -1.10
C GLY A 116 -9.51 -3.89 -0.45
N VAL A 117 -8.37 -3.24 -0.26
CA VAL A 117 -8.21 -2.11 0.66
C VAL A 117 -7.53 -0.94 -0.06
N TYR A 118 -8.31 -0.23 -0.87
CA TYR A 118 -7.81 0.85 -1.72
C TYR A 118 -8.76 2.05 -1.72
N ASP A 119 -8.20 3.25 -1.78
CA ASP A 119 -8.95 4.50 -1.78
C ASP A 119 -8.14 5.68 -2.36
N VAL A 120 -8.82 6.81 -2.49
CA VAL A 120 -8.20 8.08 -2.83
C VAL A 120 -8.68 9.14 -1.85
N THR A 121 -7.76 9.90 -1.27
CA THR A 121 -8.05 11.06 -0.43
C THR A 121 -7.52 12.31 -1.10
N VAL A 122 -8.35 13.35 -1.22
CA VAL A 122 -7.94 14.64 -1.81
C VAL A 122 -7.76 15.66 -0.70
N PHE A 123 -6.60 16.29 -0.66
CA PHE A 123 -6.27 17.36 0.28
C PHE A 123 -6.24 18.69 -0.46
N ASP A 124 -6.97 19.68 0.07
CA ASP A 124 -6.79 21.08 -0.31
C ASP A 124 -5.82 21.76 0.65
N MET A 125 -4.72 22.27 0.11
CA MET A 125 -3.64 22.87 0.88
C MET A 125 -3.83 24.38 1.11
N GLU A 126 -4.87 25.00 0.54
CA GLU A 126 -5.18 26.42 0.79
C GLU A 126 -6.07 26.64 2.03
N ASP A 127 -6.96 25.70 2.38
CA ASP A 127 -7.92 25.84 3.49
C ASP A 127 -7.46 25.23 4.83
N GLY A 128 -6.22 24.74 4.91
CA GLY A 128 -5.84 23.80 5.97
C GLY A 128 -6.56 22.46 5.75
N ALA A 129 -5.98 21.35 6.21
CA ALA A 129 -6.51 20.02 5.92
C ALA A 129 -8.00 19.92 6.31
N HIS A 130 -8.90 19.92 5.32
CA HIS A 130 -10.32 19.70 5.52
C HIS A 130 -10.55 18.18 5.60
N TYR A 131 -10.99 17.72 6.76
CA TYR A 131 -11.32 16.32 7.00
C TYR A 131 -12.66 16.00 6.34
N PRO A 132 -12.77 14.95 5.50
CA PRO A 132 -14.09 14.49 5.07
C PRO A 132 -14.79 13.84 6.27
N GLU A 133 -15.88 14.46 6.73
CA GLU A 133 -16.79 13.83 7.70
C GLU A 133 -17.33 12.52 7.10
N ASP A 134 -16.91 11.40 7.69
CA ASP A 134 -17.45 10.07 7.42
C ASP A 134 -18.94 10.00 7.82
N GLN A 135 -19.82 9.80 6.84
CA GLN A 135 -21.16 9.28 7.10
C GLN A 135 -21.26 7.88 6.49
N SER A 136 -21.34 6.91 7.41
CA SER A 136 -21.65 5.48 7.24
C SER A 136 -22.25 5.06 5.88
N GLU A 137 -21.57 4.10 5.24
CA GLU A 137 -21.92 3.28 4.06
C GLU A 137 -23.42 3.28 3.64
N PRO A 138 -23.71 3.59 2.37
CA PRO A 138 -23.64 2.55 1.33
C PRO A 138 -22.80 2.97 0.11
N LEU A 139 -22.41 1.99 -0.72
CA LEU A 139 -21.60 2.16 -1.95
C LEU A 139 -21.90 3.51 -2.66
N PRO A 140 -20.91 4.41 -2.79
CA PRO A 140 -21.18 5.70 -3.39
C PRO A 140 -21.34 5.55 -4.91
N THR A 141 -22.42 6.13 -5.44
CA THR A 141 -22.37 6.77 -6.75
C THR A 141 -21.11 7.64 -6.79
N PHE A 142 -20.24 7.42 -7.77
CA PHE A 142 -18.95 8.11 -7.87
C PHE A 142 -19.12 9.61 -7.56
N PRO A 143 -18.48 10.13 -6.50
CA PRO A 143 -18.55 11.55 -6.23
C PRO A 143 -18.00 12.28 -7.45
N THR A 144 -18.82 13.16 -8.02
CA THR A 144 -18.32 14.15 -8.96
C THR A 144 -17.34 15.02 -8.18
N LEU A 145 -16.11 15.12 -8.69
CA LEU A 145 -15.05 15.94 -8.07
C LEU A 145 -15.62 17.35 -7.80
N PRO A 146 -15.49 17.87 -6.56
CA PRO A 146 -15.97 19.21 -6.22
C PRO A 146 -15.41 20.24 -7.19
N GLN A 147 -16.31 20.99 -7.81
CA GLN A 147 -16.04 22.01 -8.82
C GLN A 147 -15.57 23.33 -8.16
N THR A 148 -14.44 23.30 -7.45
CA THR A 148 -13.56 24.46 -7.21
C THR A 148 -12.33 23.91 -6.53
N VAL A 149 -11.35 23.53 -7.34
CA VAL A 149 -10.10 22.95 -6.87
C VAL A 149 -9.07 24.07 -6.91
N SER A 150 -8.57 24.48 -5.75
CA SER A 150 -7.44 25.40 -5.67
C SER A 150 -6.25 24.83 -6.47
N ASN A 151 -5.29 25.67 -6.88
CA ASN A 151 -4.10 25.19 -7.60
C ASN A 151 -3.10 24.42 -6.71
N ARG A 152 -3.48 24.03 -5.49
CA ARG A 152 -2.62 23.38 -4.48
C ARG A 152 -3.17 22.05 -3.96
N THR A 153 -4.01 21.36 -4.72
CA THR A 153 -4.59 20.10 -4.24
C THR A 153 -3.67 18.90 -4.48
N ILE A 154 -3.72 17.93 -3.56
CA ILE A 154 -2.97 16.67 -3.62
C ILE A 154 -3.98 15.53 -3.54
N ALA A 155 -3.97 14.63 -4.53
CA ALA A 155 -4.75 13.40 -4.46
C ALA A 155 -3.84 12.23 -4.06
N VAL A 156 -4.08 11.61 -2.92
CA VAL A 156 -3.32 10.46 -2.41
C VAL A 156 -4.10 9.19 -2.69
N PHE A 157 -3.58 8.35 -3.59
CA PHE A 157 -4.12 7.04 -3.95
C PHE A 157 -3.40 5.95 -3.17
N ASN A 158 -4.14 5.14 -2.43
CA ASN A 158 -3.62 3.93 -1.79
C ASN A 158 -3.99 2.70 -2.61
N LEU A 159 -2.98 1.92 -3.00
CA LEU A 159 -3.17 0.66 -3.72
C LEU A 159 -2.99 -0.53 -2.80
N ASP A 160 -3.89 -1.50 -2.94
CA ASP A 160 -3.77 -2.83 -2.34
C ASP A 160 -3.05 -3.76 -3.32
N CYS A 161 -1.76 -3.97 -3.07
CA CYS A 161 -0.91 -4.87 -3.86
C CYS A 161 -0.87 -6.31 -3.30
N ARG A 162 -1.65 -6.64 -2.26
CA ARG A 162 -1.56 -7.93 -1.57
C ARG A 162 -2.83 -8.77 -1.73
N THR A 163 -4.01 -8.17 -1.67
CA THR A 163 -5.29 -8.91 -1.71
C THR A 163 -5.49 -9.66 -3.00
N PHE A 164 -5.17 -9.05 -4.14
CA PHE A 164 -5.38 -9.64 -5.47
C PHE A 164 -4.10 -10.14 -6.12
N LYS A 165 -3.01 -10.20 -5.34
CA LYS A 165 -1.70 -10.60 -5.82
C LYS A 165 -1.73 -12.05 -6.31
N THR A 166 -1.31 -12.25 -7.56
CA THR A 166 -1.02 -13.59 -8.07
C THR A 166 0.13 -14.21 -7.26
N GLU A 167 0.07 -15.52 -7.00
CA GLU A 167 1.16 -16.19 -6.30
C GLU A 167 2.48 -16.03 -7.05
N TRP A 168 3.57 -15.87 -6.30
CA TRP A 168 4.89 -15.73 -6.89
C TRP A 168 5.28 -17.02 -7.62
N TYR A 169 5.84 -16.87 -8.80
CA TYR A 169 6.47 -18.00 -9.47
C TYR A 169 7.80 -18.35 -8.78
N SER A 170 8.16 -19.64 -8.79
CA SER A 170 9.43 -20.12 -8.23
C SER A 170 10.52 -20.29 -9.29
N GLY A 171 11.78 -20.15 -8.86
CA GLY A 171 12.97 -20.41 -9.66
C GLY A 171 13.35 -19.27 -10.62
N PHE A 172 14.48 -19.42 -11.30
CA PHE A 172 14.98 -18.44 -12.27
C PHE A 172 14.04 -18.31 -13.48
N ASP A 173 13.93 -17.10 -14.01
CA ASP A 173 13.21 -16.82 -15.25
C ASP A 173 14.20 -16.55 -16.39
N PHE A 174 14.73 -17.63 -16.98
CA PHE A 174 15.66 -17.53 -18.12
C PHE A 174 14.97 -17.11 -19.43
N ALA A 175 13.66 -17.33 -19.53
CA ALA A 175 12.88 -17.04 -20.74
C ALA A 175 12.20 -15.66 -20.69
N GLY A 176 12.16 -15.01 -19.52
CA GLY A 176 11.44 -13.74 -19.32
C GLY A 176 9.92 -13.89 -19.42
N THR A 177 9.39 -15.11 -19.31
CA THR A 177 7.97 -15.40 -19.50
C THR A 177 7.23 -15.64 -18.19
N LYS A 178 7.95 -15.82 -17.08
CA LYS A 178 7.30 -16.06 -15.79
C LYS A 178 6.69 -14.77 -15.27
N GLY A 179 5.47 -14.88 -14.75
CA GLY A 179 4.75 -13.73 -14.21
C GLY A 179 4.15 -12.78 -15.26
N LEU A 180 4.26 -13.07 -16.57
CA LEU A 180 3.59 -12.26 -17.61
C LEU A 180 2.10 -12.11 -17.36
N SER A 181 1.43 -13.17 -16.91
CA SER A 181 0.00 -13.19 -16.59
C SER A 181 -0.33 -12.82 -15.14
N GLY A 182 0.68 -12.47 -14.33
CA GLY A 182 0.48 -12.12 -12.93
C GLY A 182 -0.07 -10.71 -12.78
N ASP A 183 -0.75 -10.47 -11.65
CA ASP A 183 -1.34 -9.19 -11.31
C ASP A 183 -1.21 -8.90 -9.81
N PHE A 184 -1.36 -7.62 -9.45
CA PHE A 184 -1.39 -7.14 -8.07
C PHE A 184 -2.76 -6.62 -7.65
N LEU A 185 -3.47 -5.93 -8.55
CA LEU A 185 -4.62 -5.11 -8.17
C LEU A 185 -5.95 -5.80 -8.42
N GLY A 186 -6.05 -6.72 -9.37
CA GLY A 186 -7.32 -7.33 -9.76
C GLY A 186 -8.21 -6.37 -10.58
N PRO A 187 -9.22 -6.90 -11.29
CA PRO A 187 -9.97 -6.13 -12.28
C PRO A 187 -10.74 -4.95 -11.69
N ALA A 188 -11.34 -5.11 -10.52
CA ALA A 188 -12.14 -4.07 -9.87
C ALA A 188 -11.28 -2.85 -9.47
N GLN A 189 -10.16 -3.09 -8.77
CA GLN A 189 -9.24 -2.03 -8.38
C GLN A 189 -8.59 -1.37 -9.58
N TRP A 190 -8.24 -2.13 -10.64
CA TRP A 190 -7.74 -1.54 -11.89
C TRP A 190 -8.74 -0.59 -12.53
N SER A 191 -10.01 -1.00 -12.63
CA SER A 191 -11.08 -0.17 -13.18
C SER A 191 -11.24 1.12 -12.37
N TRP A 192 -11.33 0.98 -11.05
CA TRP A 192 -11.39 2.10 -10.12
C TRP A 192 -10.19 3.05 -10.28
N PHE A 193 -8.97 2.54 -10.18
CA PHE A 193 -7.73 3.35 -10.17
C PHE A 193 -7.57 4.13 -11.48
N THR A 194 -7.75 3.46 -12.62
CA THR A 194 -7.63 4.12 -13.92
C THR A 194 -8.73 5.14 -14.17
N SER A 195 -9.94 4.91 -13.65
CA SER A 195 -11.04 5.87 -13.72
C SER A 195 -10.74 7.12 -12.89
N GLN A 196 -10.32 6.94 -11.63
CA GLN A 196 -10.02 8.04 -10.71
C GLN A 196 -8.80 8.86 -11.19
N LEU A 197 -7.74 8.22 -11.69
CA LEU A 197 -6.58 8.92 -12.26
C LEU A 197 -6.91 9.78 -13.49
N ARG A 198 -7.85 9.33 -14.34
CA ARG A 198 -8.28 10.09 -15.52
C ARG A 198 -9.12 11.30 -15.16
N GLN A 199 -9.87 11.20 -14.05
CA GLN A 199 -10.73 12.26 -13.57
C GLN A 199 -9.98 13.25 -12.67
N SER A 200 -8.86 12.84 -12.06
CA SER A 200 -8.11 13.69 -11.13
C SER A 200 -7.74 15.04 -11.74
N THR A 201 -8.15 16.10 -11.05
CA THR A 201 -7.79 17.50 -11.32
C THR A 201 -6.80 18.03 -10.28
N ALA A 202 -6.22 17.16 -9.45
CA ALA A 202 -5.27 17.56 -8.42
C ALA A 202 -3.98 18.09 -9.03
N SER A 203 -3.26 18.99 -8.35
CA SER A 203 -1.96 19.49 -8.81
C SER A 203 -0.92 18.38 -8.88
N VAL A 204 -1.01 17.39 -7.99
CA VAL A 204 -0.21 16.16 -8.03
C VAL A 204 -1.00 14.98 -7.49
N ASN A 205 -0.82 13.82 -8.11
CA ASN A 205 -1.25 12.53 -7.60
C ASN A 205 -0.09 11.86 -6.85
N VAL A 206 -0.29 11.49 -5.59
CA VAL A 206 0.63 10.65 -4.83
C VAL A 206 0.09 9.23 -4.85
N VAL A 207 0.81 8.28 -5.42
CA VAL A 207 0.38 6.89 -5.56
C VAL A 207 1.21 6.03 -4.61
N VAL A 208 0.59 5.63 -3.52
CA VAL A 208 1.16 4.84 -2.43
C VAL A 208 0.87 3.36 -2.68
N ASN A 209 1.89 2.51 -2.57
CA ASN A 209 1.76 1.08 -2.79
C ASN A 209 2.84 0.30 -2.05
N GLY A 210 2.60 -0.96 -1.69
CA GLY A 210 3.53 -1.76 -0.87
C GLY A 210 4.88 -2.05 -1.52
N LEU A 211 4.98 -2.02 -2.84
CA LEU A 211 6.08 -2.62 -3.60
C LEU A 211 6.79 -1.59 -4.47
N GLN A 212 8.09 -1.77 -4.71
CA GLN A 212 8.80 -0.85 -5.60
C GLN A 212 8.36 -1.02 -7.07
N VAL A 213 8.28 0.09 -7.80
CA VAL A 213 7.78 0.10 -9.19
C VAL A 213 8.90 0.34 -10.20
N LEU A 214 9.76 1.32 -9.96
CA LEU A 214 10.77 1.80 -10.89
C LEU A 214 12.05 0.97 -11.01
N PRO A 215 12.55 0.23 -10.00
CA PRO A 215 13.77 -0.56 -10.16
C PRO A 215 13.69 -1.52 -11.36
N LEU A 216 14.73 -1.47 -12.20
CA LEU A 216 14.89 -2.33 -13.40
C LEU A 216 16.12 -3.23 -13.31
N ASN A 217 17.01 -2.96 -12.37
CA ASN A 217 18.34 -3.54 -12.26
C ASN A 217 18.47 -4.59 -11.15
N ARG A 218 17.35 -5.04 -10.58
CA ARG A 218 17.35 -6.14 -9.62
C ARG A 218 17.52 -7.45 -10.38
N VAL A 219 18.48 -8.27 -9.95
CA VAL A 219 18.79 -9.57 -10.56
C VAL A 219 17.50 -10.39 -10.67
N PRO A 220 17.25 -11.12 -11.78
CA PRO A 220 16.04 -11.94 -12.01
C PRO A 220 16.02 -13.20 -11.12
N ASN A 221 16.09 -13.00 -9.82
CA ASN A 221 15.82 -14.01 -8.81
C ASN A 221 14.58 -13.54 -8.05
N GLY A 222 13.46 -14.25 -8.24
CA GLY A 222 12.20 -13.98 -7.56
C GLY A 222 12.24 -14.07 -6.03
N ASN A 223 13.38 -14.43 -5.43
CA ASN A 223 13.59 -14.53 -3.98
C ASN A 223 14.39 -13.37 -3.36
N LEU A 224 14.89 -12.39 -4.13
CA LEU A 224 15.76 -11.34 -3.59
C LEU A 224 15.01 -10.09 -3.10
N ALA A 225 13.94 -9.70 -3.78
CA ALA A 225 13.06 -8.61 -3.36
C ALA A 225 11.66 -8.79 -3.97
N GLU A 226 10.64 -8.22 -3.35
CA GLU A 226 9.31 -8.14 -3.92
C GLU A 226 9.14 -6.78 -4.60
N ASP A 227 8.81 -6.80 -5.90
CA ASP A 227 8.62 -5.57 -6.66
C ASP A 227 7.75 -5.84 -7.90
N TRP A 228 7.31 -4.76 -8.54
CA TRP A 228 6.43 -4.84 -9.71
C TRP A 228 7.10 -5.46 -10.95
N SER A 229 8.44 -5.57 -10.99
CA SER A 229 9.13 -6.17 -12.14
C SER A 229 8.81 -7.66 -12.31
N LYS A 230 8.36 -8.32 -11.24
CA LYS A 230 7.89 -9.72 -11.28
C LYS A 230 6.66 -9.93 -12.16
N PHE A 231 5.80 -8.91 -12.29
CA PHE A 231 4.60 -8.95 -13.15
C PHE A 231 4.70 -7.84 -14.20
N PRO A 232 5.53 -8.03 -15.26
CA PRO A 232 5.90 -6.96 -16.16
C PRO A 232 4.72 -6.38 -16.96
N LEU A 233 3.68 -7.16 -17.26
CA LEU A 233 2.47 -6.63 -17.91
C LEU A 233 1.63 -5.77 -16.96
N ALA A 234 1.46 -6.19 -15.70
CA ALA A 234 0.79 -5.38 -14.67
C ALA A 234 1.55 -4.07 -14.41
N ARG A 235 2.88 -4.13 -14.34
CA ARG A 235 3.75 -2.95 -14.23
C ARG A 235 3.62 -2.02 -15.42
N SER A 236 3.65 -2.55 -16.64
CA SER A 236 3.45 -1.76 -17.86
C SER A 236 2.08 -1.06 -17.83
N ARG A 237 1.03 -1.76 -17.42
CA ARG A 237 -0.32 -1.20 -17.23
C ARG A 237 -0.34 -0.06 -16.21
N LEU A 238 0.33 -0.20 -15.06
CA LEU A 238 0.47 0.85 -14.05
C LEU A 238 1.13 2.09 -14.65
N LEU A 239 2.32 1.92 -15.26
CA LEU A 239 3.07 3.02 -15.85
C LEU A 239 2.28 3.72 -16.96
N SER A 240 1.61 2.96 -17.83
CA SER A 240 0.72 3.51 -18.85
C SER A 240 -0.41 4.34 -18.25
N ALA A 241 -1.05 3.89 -17.17
CA ALA A 241 -2.12 4.63 -16.49
C ALA A 241 -1.60 5.96 -15.91
N LEU A 242 -0.45 5.95 -15.23
CA LEU A 242 0.18 7.14 -14.66
C LEU A 242 0.58 8.15 -15.75
N LEU A 243 1.19 7.68 -16.84
CA LEU A 243 1.60 8.52 -17.97
C LEU A 243 0.40 9.14 -18.71
N SER A 244 -0.74 8.45 -18.72
CA SER A 244 -1.97 8.92 -19.36
C SER A 244 -2.80 9.86 -18.48
N SER A 245 -2.44 10.00 -17.20
CA SER A 245 -3.16 10.90 -16.28
C SER A 245 -2.91 12.37 -16.66
N PRO A 246 -3.94 13.24 -16.58
CA PRO A 246 -3.77 14.68 -16.77
C PRO A 246 -2.77 15.28 -15.79
N SER A 247 -2.81 14.83 -14.54
CA SER A 247 -1.97 15.33 -13.45
C SER A 247 -0.68 14.51 -13.30
N PRO A 248 0.44 15.16 -12.92
CA PRO A 248 1.68 14.45 -12.64
C PRO A 248 1.51 13.51 -11.45
N SER A 249 2.26 12.41 -11.44
CA SER A 249 2.21 11.41 -10.37
C SER A 249 3.58 11.23 -9.70
N LEU A 250 3.57 11.12 -8.37
CA LEU A 250 4.69 10.70 -7.53
C LEU A 250 4.38 9.31 -6.96
N LEU A 251 5.31 8.37 -7.09
CA LEU A 251 5.17 7.04 -6.50
C LEU A 251 5.76 7.02 -5.08
N VAL A 252 5.09 6.33 -4.16
CA VAL A 252 5.58 6.04 -2.82
C VAL A 252 5.51 4.52 -2.60
N SER A 253 6.62 3.92 -2.16
CA SER A 253 6.78 2.47 -2.01
C SER A 253 7.47 2.05 -0.71
N GLY A 254 7.43 0.77 -0.34
CA GLY A 254 8.08 0.21 0.85
C GLY A 254 8.68 -1.19 0.62
N ASP A 255 8.49 -2.11 1.57
CA ASP A 255 8.92 -3.54 1.57
C ASP A 255 10.44 -3.81 1.66
N VAL A 256 11.28 -2.90 1.19
CA VAL A 256 12.71 -3.19 0.98
C VAL A 256 13.63 -2.75 2.14
N HIS A 257 13.06 -2.27 3.25
CA HIS A 257 13.75 -1.83 4.47
C HIS A 257 14.88 -0.81 4.22
N MET A 258 14.68 0.10 3.28
CA MET A 258 15.62 1.18 3.00
C MET A 258 14.89 2.42 2.44
N GLY A 259 15.49 3.58 2.67
CA GLY A 259 15.07 4.83 2.03
C GLY A 259 15.73 5.00 0.66
N GLN A 260 14.95 5.29 -0.37
CA GLN A 260 15.48 5.54 -1.72
C GLN A 260 14.67 6.60 -2.47
N VAL A 261 15.32 7.44 -3.26
CA VAL A 261 14.66 8.30 -4.25
C VAL A 261 15.16 7.92 -5.64
N MET A 262 14.24 7.60 -6.54
CA MET A 262 14.54 7.15 -7.90
C MET A 262 13.79 8.00 -8.93
N SER A 263 14.34 8.07 -10.14
CA SER A 263 13.70 8.71 -11.28
C SER A 263 14.01 7.92 -12.53
N ASN A 264 12.97 7.50 -13.25
CA ASN A 264 13.11 6.84 -14.54
C ASN A 264 12.34 7.60 -15.61
N THR A 265 12.90 7.69 -16.81
CA THR A 265 12.15 8.12 -17.99
C THR A 265 11.29 6.95 -18.46
N CYS A 266 9.98 7.10 -18.36
CA CYS A 266 9.01 6.08 -18.74
C CYS A 266 8.30 6.47 -20.04
N THR A 267 8.05 5.49 -20.89
CA THR A 267 7.37 5.67 -22.18
C THR A 267 6.06 4.89 -22.20
N ASN A 268 5.04 5.49 -22.82
CA ASN A 268 3.78 4.83 -23.18
C ASN A 268 3.71 4.82 -24.71
N PRO A 269 4.21 3.75 -25.37
CA PRO A 269 4.30 3.70 -26.83
C PRO A 269 2.94 3.88 -27.54
N PRO A 270 1.85 3.23 -27.09
CA PRO A 270 0.52 3.44 -27.69
C PRO A 270 0.06 4.90 -27.75
N LEU A 271 0.45 5.73 -26.79
CA LEU A 271 0.09 7.15 -26.74
C LEU A 271 1.23 8.08 -27.19
N ASN A 272 2.38 7.54 -27.58
CA ASN A 272 3.60 8.29 -27.85
C ASN A 272 3.96 9.30 -26.74
N LEU A 273 3.74 8.92 -25.48
CA LEU A 273 4.02 9.77 -24.32
C LEU A 273 5.32 9.34 -23.66
N THR A 274 6.14 10.32 -23.28
CA THR A 274 7.36 10.11 -22.49
C THR A 274 7.38 11.10 -21.34
N ARG A 275 7.49 10.61 -20.09
CA ARG A 275 7.63 11.46 -18.90
C ARG A 275 8.57 10.81 -17.91
N SER A 276 9.26 11.62 -17.11
CA SER A 276 10.00 11.12 -15.95
C SER A 276 9.03 10.87 -14.80
N LEU A 277 9.04 9.65 -14.27
CA LEU A 277 8.35 9.31 -13.04
C LEU A 277 9.38 9.23 -11.91
N ARG A 278 8.99 9.70 -10.73
CA ARG A 278 9.78 9.61 -9.51
C ARG A 278 9.13 8.66 -8.52
N GLU A 279 9.96 7.97 -7.77
CA GLU A 279 9.55 7.09 -6.69
C GLU A 279 10.34 7.39 -5.43
N VAL A 280 9.64 7.49 -4.31
CA VAL A 280 10.20 7.59 -2.97
C VAL A 280 9.89 6.30 -2.23
N THR A 281 10.92 5.52 -1.94
CA THR A 281 10.81 4.32 -1.13
C THR A 281 11.05 4.66 0.33
N THR A 282 10.14 4.24 1.19
CA THR A 282 10.13 4.49 2.63
C THR A 282 10.50 3.22 3.39
N SER A 283 11.05 3.40 4.59
CA SER A 283 11.31 2.36 5.58
C SER A 283 11.00 2.88 6.97
#